data_AF-A0A8D8A195-F1
#
_entry.id   AF-A0A8D8A195-F1
#
_cell.length_a   1.000
_cell.length_b   1.000
_cell.length_c   1.000
_cell.angle_alpha   90.00
_cell.angle_beta   90.00
_cell.angle_gamma   90.00
#
_symmetry.space_group_name_H-M   'P 1'
#
loop_
_entity.id
_entity.type
_entity.pdbx_description
1 polymer ?
#
loop_
_entity_poly.entity_id
_entity_poly.type
_entity_poly.pdbx_seq_one_letter_code
_entity_poly.pdbx_strand_id
1 'polypeptide(L)'
;MTGDPFVSCRPFTKEDLCNPNPCGTNAVCTPGYDRTNRERPVCTCPAGYTGNALSNCVRGECQSDNECADHKACINYQCVDPCSGQCGTGAQCQAKRHLAVCTCPAGTQGDALVSCRATQSYPVARYH
;
A
#
# COMPACT_ATOMS: atom_id res chain seq x y z
N MET A 1 23.70 -20.80 -24.00
CA MET A 1 25.09 -20.51 -23.61
C MET A 1 25.21 -19.01 -23.41
N THR A 2 25.97 -18.57 -22.41
CA THR A 2 26.23 -17.16 -22.11
C THR A 2 27.70 -17.00 -21.71
N GLY A 3 28.21 -15.77 -21.71
CA GLY A 3 29.63 -15.47 -21.48
C GLY A 3 30.29 -14.79 -22.69
N ASP A 4 31.57 -14.49 -22.54
CA ASP A 4 32.38 -13.83 -23.57
C ASP A 4 32.88 -14.85 -24.61
N PRO A 5 32.61 -14.65 -25.92
CA PRO A 5 33.03 -15.58 -26.99
C PRO A 5 34.55 -15.78 -27.11
N PHE A 6 35.36 -14.82 -26.64
CA PHE A 6 36.82 -14.82 -26.72
C PHE A 6 37.49 -15.35 -25.45
N VAL A 7 36.75 -15.49 -24.34
CA VAL A 7 37.28 -16.06 -23.07
C VAL A 7 36.79 -17.48 -22.86
N SER A 8 35.48 -17.67 -22.70
CA SER A 8 34.84 -18.97 -22.52
C SER A 8 33.32 -18.81 -22.46
N CYS A 9 32.59 -19.67 -23.16
CA CYS A 9 31.15 -19.80 -23.03
C CYS A 9 30.81 -20.81 -21.93
N ARG A 10 29.80 -20.49 -21.11
CA ARG A 10 29.22 -21.42 -20.13
C ARG A 10 27.72 -21.63 -20.37
N PRO A 11 27.12 -22.69 -19.79
CA PRO A 11 25.67 -22.85 -19.78
C PRO A 11 24.99 -21.62 -19.16
N PHE A 12 23.80 -21.30 -19.67
CA PHE A 12 22.95 -20.28 -19.08
C PHE A 12 22.36 -20.82 -17.77
N THR A 13 22.34 -19.96 -16.77
CA THR A 13 21.86 -20.23 -15.41
C THR A 13 20.84 -19.16 -15.01
N LYS A 14 20.06 -19.40 -13.96
CA LYS A 14 19.03 -18.44 -13.53
C LYS A 14 19.63 -17.10 -13.11
N GLU A 15 20.86 -17.13 -12.60
CA GLU A 15 21.64 -15.97 -12.17
C GLU A 15 21.91 -15.00 -13.34
N ASP A 16 22.01 -15.53 -14.56
CA ASP A 16 22.25 -14.73 -15.76
C ASP A 16 21.05 -13.87 -16.14
N LEU A 17 19.85 -14.14 -15.60
CA LEU A 17 18.68 -13.28 -15.77
C LEU A 17 18.88 -11.90 -15.12
N CYS A 18 19.70 -11.82 -14.07
CA CYS A 18 19.94 -10.60 -13.31
C CYS A 18 21.37 -10.05 -13.49
N ASN A 19 22.15 -10.58 -14.45
CA ASN A 19 23.52 -10.15 -14.68
C ASN A 19 23.83 -10.00 -16.18
N PRO A 20 24.02 -8.77 -16.70
CA PRO A 20 23.92 -7.49 -15.98
C PRO A 20 22.48 -7.23 -15.50
N ASN A 21 22.32 -6.45 -14.42
CA ASN A 21 21.01 -6.18 -13.84
C ASN A 21 20.09 -5.46 -14.84
N PRO A 22 18.97 -6.05 -15.28
CA PRO A 22 18.04 -5.45 -16.23
C PRO A 22 17.02 -4.49 -15.58
N CYS A 23 17.00 -4.41 -14.25
CA CYS A 23 16.05 -3.60 -13.51
C CYS A 23 16.48 -2.14 -13.39
N GLY A 24 15.52 -1.28 -13.04
CA GLY A 24 15.73 0.14 -12.83
C GLY A 24 16.62 0.46 -11.61
N THR A 25 16.97 1.74 -11.47
CA THR A 25 17.79 2.21 -10.35
C THR A 25 17.12 1.90 -9.00
N ASN A 26 17.90 1.45 -8.02
CA ASN A 26 17.45 1.01 -6.68
C ASN A 26 16.45 -0.17 -6.67
N ALA A 27 16.20 -0.83 -7.80
CA ALA A 27 15.37 -2.01 -7.85
C ALA A 27 16.19 -3.28 -7.56
N VAL A 28 15.53 -4.26 -6.94
CA VAL A 28 16.09 -5.59 -6.71
C VAL A 28 15.68 -6.50 -7.87
N CYS A 29 16.67 -7.18 -8.46
CA CYS A 29 16.43 -8.22 -9.45
C CYS A 29 16.48 -9.60 -8.79
N THR A 30 15.46 -10.42 -9.03
CA THR A 30 15.46 -11.84 -8.67
C THR A 30 15.07 -12.70 -9.88
N PRO A 31 15.72 -13.86 -10.10
CA PRO A 31 15.23 -14.84 -11.06
C PRO A 31 13.82 -15.30 -10.71
N GLY A 32 12.90 -15.30 -11.67
CA GLY A 32 11.52 -15.72 -11.45
C GLY A 32 10.83 -16.17 -12.72
N TYR A 33 9.51 -16.13 -12.72
CA TYR A 33 8.67 -16.59 -13.84
C TYR A 33 7.65 -15.51 -14.22
N ASP A 34 7.38 -15.39 -15.51
CA ASP A 34 6.24 -14.61 -15.98
C ASP A 34 4.91 -15.36 -15.84
N ARG A 35 3.80 -14.69 -16.14
CA ARG A 35 2.44 -15.26 -16.11
C ARG A 35 2.21 -16.46 -17.04
N THR A 36 3.17 -16.77 -17.93
CA THR A 36 3.17 -17.94 -18.81
C THR A 36 4.13 -19.04 -18.34
N ASN A 37 4.64 -18.95 -17.11
CA ASN A 37 5.64 -19.84 -16.52
C ASN A 37 6.98 -19.87 -17.28
N ARG A 38 7.38 -18.78 -17.93
CA ARG A 38 8.70 -18.65 -18.55
C ARG A 38 9.66 -17.93 -17.63
N GLU A 39 10.89 -18.43 -17.54
CA GLU A 39 11.95 -17.82 -16.75
C GLU A 39 12.24 -16.39 -17.22
N ARG A 40 12.19 -15.43 -16.30
CA ARG A 40 12.45 -14.01 -16.54
C ARG A 40 13.04 -13.33 -15.29
N PRO A 41 13.78 -12.22 -15.47
CA PRO A 41 14.07 -11.34 -14.35
C PRO A 41 12.79 -10.74 -13.80
N VAL A 42 12.64 -10.76 -12.48
CA VAL A 42 11.58 -10.07 -11.76
C VAL A 42 12.21 -8.89 -11.03
N CYS A 43 11.74 -7.69 -11.36
CA CYS A 43 12.20 -6.44 -10.77
C CYS A 43 11.20 -5.97 -9.71
N THR A 44 11.67 -5.73 -8.49
CA THR A 44 10.83 -5.23 -7.39
C THR A 44 11.49 -4.03 -6.72
N CYS A 45 10.68 -3.11 -6.20
CA CYS A 45 11.20 -2.10 -5.29
C CYS A 45 11.37 -2.72 -3.91
N PRO A 46 12.54 -2.53 -3.27
CA PRO A 46 12.78 -3.03 -1.92
C PRO A 46 11.86 -2.33 -0.90
N ALA A 47 11.80 -2.87 0.32
CA ALA A 47 11.01 -2.27 1.40
C ALA A 47 11.40 -0.80 1.64
N GLY A 48 10.38 0.05 1.82
CA GLY A 48 10.56 1.50 1.94
C GLY A 48 10.77 2.24 0.61
N TYR A 49 10.66 1.57 -0.53
CA TYR A 49 10.73 2.18 -1.86
C TYR A 49 9.43 1.92 -2.63
N THR A 50 9.08 2.87 -3.49
CA THR A 50 7.92 2.85 -4.40
C THR A 50 8.34 3.28 -5.81
N GLY A 51 7.41 3.27 -6.75
CA GLY A 51 7.64 3.66 -8.15
C GLY A 51 7.71 2.45 -9.09
N ASN A 52 8.45 2.61 -10.19
CA ASN A 52 8.52 1.60 -11.24
C ASN A 52 9.87 0.88 -11.18
N ALA A 53 9.87 -0.37 -10.75
CA ALA A 53 11.07 -1.20 -10.62
C ALA A 53 11.83 -1.44 -11.93
N LEU A 54 11.23 -1.17 -13.09
CA LEU A 54 11.91 -1.25 -14.39
C LEU A 54 12.67 0.04 -14.75
N SER A 55 12.37 1.18 -14.11
CA SER A 55 13.02 2.46 -14.39
C SER A 55 13.73 3.04 -13.18
N ASN A 56 13.03 3.23 -12.08
CA ASN A 56 13.55 3.81 -10.85
C ASN A 56 12.63 3.53 -9.66
N CYS A 57 13.21 2.95 -8.60
CA CYS A 57 12.61 2.90 -7.28
C CYS A 57 13.02 4.14 -6.48
N VAL A 58 12.03 4.82 -5.93
CA VAL A 58 12.18 6.04 -5.13
C VAL A 58 11.85 5.72 -3.68
N ARG A 59 12.68 6.17 -2.75
CA ARG A 59 12.39 6.03 -1.32
C ARG A 59 11.05 6.68 -1.02
N GLY A 60 10.15 5.95 -0.37
CA GLY A 60 8.86 6.46 0.07
C GLY A 60 9.01 7.54 1.14
N GLU A 61 7.91 8.22 1.44
CA GLU A 61 7.87 9.29 2.43
C GLU A 61 8.05 8.76 3.86
N CYS A 62 7.63 7.52 4.11
CA CYS A 62 7.67 6.86 5.41
C CYS A 62 7.92 5.35 5.27
N GLN A 63 8.46 4.71 6.30
CA GLN A 63 8.40 3.25 6.48
C GLN A 63 7.48 2.84 7.63
N SER A 64 7.21 3.76 8.54
CA SER A 64 6.37 3.57 9.71
C SER A 64 5.53 4.82 10.00
N ASP A 65 4.43 4.66 10.74
CA ASP A 65 3.52 5.74 11.12
C ASP A 65 4.23 6.90 11.83
N ASN A 66 5.26 6.60 12.63
CA ASN A 66 6.02 7.58 13.40
C ASN A 66 6.82 8.57 12.53
N GLU A 67 7.00 8.29 11.24
CA GLU A 67 7.63 9.20 10.28
C GLU A 67 6.61 10.20 9.69
N CYS A 68 5.31 9.97 9.91
CA CYS A 68 4.24 10.85 9.50
C CYS A 68 3.80 11.76 10.66
N ALA A 69 3.12 12.86 10.33
CA ALA A 69 2.44 13.66 11.34
C ALA A 69 1.31 12.86 12.03
N ASP A 70 0.97 13.19 13.28
CA ASP A 70 -0.01 12.46 14.11
C ASP A 70 -1.39 12.23 13.46
N HIS A 71 -1.78 13.09 12.52
CA HIS A 71 -3.04 13.05 11.78
C HIS A 71 -2.95 12.30 10.43
N LYS A 72 -1.81 11.67 10.14
CA LYS A 72 -1.54 10.90 8.91
C LYS A 72 -1.10 9.49 9.27
N ALA A 73 -1.28 8.53 8.37
CA ALA A 73 -0.80 7.17 8.53
C ALA A 73 0.18 6.82 7.41
N CYS A 74 1.13 5.93 7.70
CA CYS A 74 2.05 5.40 6.70
C CYS A 74 1.39 4.23 5.96
N ILE A 75 0.85 4.50 4.78
CA ILE A 75 0.19 3.49 3.94
C ILE A 75 0.93 3.43 2.61
N ASN A 76 1.40 2.24 2.24
CA ASN A 76 2.19 2.01 1.01
C ASN A 76 3.38 2.98 0.87
N TYR A 77 4.06 3.26 1.99
CA TYR A 77 5.20 4.18 2.09
C TYR A 77 4.86 5.64 1.77
N GLN A 78 3.60 6.06 1.94
CA GLN A 78 3.15 7.44 1.81
C GLN A 78 2.40 7.88 3.06
N CYS A 79 2.59 9.15 3.46
CA CYS A 79 1.89 9.74 4.59
C CYS A 79 0.54 10.29 4.15
N VAL A 80 -0.51 9.48 4.30
CA VAL A 80 -1.87 9.78 3.83
C VAL A 80 -2.82 10.03 5.00
N ASP A 81 -3.91 10.75 4.75
CA ASP A 81 -4.98 10.90 5.74
C ASP A 81 -5.68 9.55 5.95
N PRO A 82 -5.62 8.94 7.15
CA PRO A 82 -6.27 7.67 7.40
C PRO A 82 -7.79 7.76 7.23
N CYS A 83 -8.42 8.93 7.27
CA CYS A 83 -9.86 9.07 7.09
C CYS A 83 -10.36 8.87 5.66
N SER A 84 -9.49 8.93 4.66
CA SER A 84 -9.89 8.86 3.26
C SER A 84 -10.48 7.49 2.91
N GLY A 85 -11.82 7.42 2.82
CA GLY A 85 -12.56 6.24 2.39
C GLY A 85 -12.73 5.14 3.44
N GLN A 86 -12.46 5.39 4.72
CA GLN A 86 -12.52 4.36 5.77
C GLN A 86 -13.86 4.26 6.51
N CYS A 87 -14.61 5.36 6.62
CA CYS A 87 -15.86 5.37 7.40
C CYS A 87 -17.10 5.16 6.53
N GLY A 88 -18.13 4.59 7.14
CA GLY A 88 -19.42 4.30 6.52
C GLY A 88 -20.25 5.55 6.23
N THR A 89 -21.31 5.39 5.46
CA THR A 89 -22.16 6.50 5.02
C THR A 89 -22.80 7.21 6.22
N GLY A 90 -22.63 8.54 6.30
CA GLY A 90 -23.17 9.36 7.38
C GLY A 90 -22.37 9.31 8.69
N ALA A 91 -21.24 8.60 8.73
CA ALA A 91 -20.31 8.63 9.86
C ALA A 91 -19.34 9.81 9.74
N GLN A 92 -18.92 10.34 10.88
CA GLN A 92 -17.83 11.31 10.98
C GLN A 92 -16.51 10.57 11.20
N CYS A 93 -15.46 10.97 10.47
CA CYS A 93 -14.11 10.47 10.69
C CYS A 93 -13.25 11.47 11.45
N GLN A 94 -12.43 10.96 12.36
CA GLN A 94 -11.35 11.71 12.99
C GLN A 94 -10.05 10.90 12.96
N ALA A 95 -8.97 11.49 12.45
CA ALA A 95 -7.64 10.92 12.57
C ALA A 95 -7.15 11.05 14.02
N LYS A 96 -6.80 9.93 14.67
CA LYS A 96 -6.18 9.91 16.00
C LYS A 96 -5.04 8.90 16.02
N ARG A 97 -3.83 9.38 16.29
CA ARG A 97 -2.61 8.55 16.38
C ARG A 97 -2.47 7.62 15.16
N HIS A 98 -2.46 8.22 13.97
CA HIS A 98 -2.33 7.50 12.70
C HIS A 98 -3.50 6.56 12.35
N LEU A 99 -4.60 6.58 13.11
CA LEU A 99 -5.77 5.72 12.87
C LEU A 99 -7.02 6.53 12.53
N ALA A 100 -7.85 5.97 11.65
CA ALA A 100 -9.19 6.48 11.39
C ALA A 100 -10.13 6.06 12.53
N VAL A 101 -10.75 7.04 13.18
CA VAL A 101 -11.79 6.80 14.18
C VAL A 101 -13.12 7.25 13.60
N CYS A 102 -13.99 6.29 13.32
CA CYS A 102 -15.33 6.52 12.79
C CYS A 102 -16.36 6.59 13.92
N THR A 103 -17.20 7.62 13.93
CA THR A 103 -18.28 7.78 14.91
C THR A 103 -19.55 8.23 14.24
N CYS A 104 -20.70 7.72 14.71
CA CYS A 104 -21.99 8.27 14.33
C CYS A 104 -22.21 9.63 15.02
N PRO A 105 -22.48 10.71 14.27
CA PRO A 105 -22.72 12.03 14.86
C PRO A 105 -24.00 12.04 15.72
N ALA A 106 -24.13 13.04 16.59
CA ALA A 106 -25.26 13.18 17.48
C ALA A 106 -26.61 13.14 16.74
N GLY A 107 -27.59 12.40 17.28
CA GLY A 107 -28.88 12.17 16.62
C GLY A 107 -28.87 11.07 15.56
N THR A 108 -27.76 10.33 15.41
CA THR A 108 -27.67 9.15 14.55
C THR A 108 -27.17 7.92 15.31
N GLN A 109 -27.51 6.73 14.82
CA GLN A 109 -27.07 5.45 15.35
C GLN A 109 -26.81 4.45 14.21
N GLY A 110 -26.06 3.40 14.49
CA GLY A 110 -25.70 2.36 13.54
C GLY A 110 -24.25 1.92 13.72
N ASP A 111 -23.71 1.28 12.69
CA ASP A 111 -22.30 0.93 12.61
C ASP A 111 -21.56 2.03 11.83
N ALA A 112 -20.63 2.73 12.48
CA ALA A 112 -19.90 3.84 11.88
C ALA A 112 -18.95 3.42 10.73
N LEU A 113 -18.65 2.13 10.58
CA LEU A 113 -17.91 1.58 9.43
C LEU A 113 -18.83 1.26 8.24
N VAL A 114 -20.13 1.13 8.47
CA VAL A 114 -21.10 0.74 7.43
C VAL A 114 -22.05 1.90 7.11
N SER A 115 -22.86 2.32 8.07
CA SER A 115 -23.81 3.42 7.92
C SER A 115 -24.36 3.89 9.27
N CYS A 116 -24.43 5.21 9.44
CA CYS A 116 -25.17 5.87 10.50
C CYS A 116 -26.52 6.38 9.97
N ARG A 117 -27.57 6.22 10.77
CA ARG A 117 -28.95 6.59 10.43
C ARG A 117 -29.59 7.38 11.55
N ALA A 118 -30.50 8.31 11.21
CA ALA A 118 -31.20 9.11 12.22
C ALA A 118 -31.87 8.23 13.29
N THR A 119 -31.67 8.55 14.56
CA THR A 119 -32.39 7.92 15.66
C THR A 119 -33.85 8.34 15.56
N GLN A 120 -34.79 7.39 15.42
CA GLN A 120 -36.21 7.73 15.51
C GLN A 120 -36.53 8.21 16.93
N SER A 121 -36.57 9.52 17.13
CA SER A 121 -37.19 10.11 18.30
C SER A 121 -38.70 9.93 18.17
N TYR A 122 -39.23 8.77 18.57
CA TYR A 122 -40.65 8.69 18.84
C TYR A 122 -40.96 9.69 19.96
N PRO A 123 -41.83 10.70 19.75
CA PRO A 123 -42.30 11.49 20.87
C PRO A 123 -43.00 10.52 21.82
N VAL A 124 -42.41 10.31 23.00
CA VAL A 124 -43.09 9.57 24.07
C VAL A 124 -44.35 10.38 24.38
N ALA A 125 -45.49 9.90 23.89
CA ALA A 125 -46.78 10.50 24.18
C ALA A 125 -46.93 10.47 25.71
N ARG A 126 -46.82 11.65 26.33
CA ARG A 126 -47.14 11.81 27.76
C ARG A 126 -48.63 11.56 27.91
N TYR A 127 -49.00 10.37 28.40
CA TYR A 127 -50.32 10.15 28.97
C TYR A 127 -50.39 10.91 30.30
N HIS A 128 -51.21 11.96 30.34
CA HIS A 128 -51.66 12.64 31.55
C HIS A 128 -52.94 11.98 32.04
#